data_AF-A0A5X8YSA5-F1
#
_entry.id   AF-A0A5X8YSA5-F1
#
_cell.length_a   1.000
_cell.length_b   1.000
_cell.length_c   1.000
_cell.angle_alpha   90.00
_cell.angle_beta   90.00
_cell.angle_gamma   90.00
#
_symmetry.space_group_name_H-M   'P 1'
#
loop_
_entity.id
_entity.type
_entity.pdbx_description
1 polymer ?
#
loop_
_entity_poly.entity_id
_entity_poly.type
_entity_poly.pdbx_seq_one_letter_code
_entity_poly.pdbx_strand_id
1 'polypeptide(L)'
;MIMTALAIQPITFSFHEAHDVRIQMIDGEPWFCLKDVCEVLDIKNVSQLSAQLDEKGICKTYTPTKGGKQQLVYVSEPNLYRVIFRSNKPEAKQFQDWVFNDVLPAIRKTGRYQKQPPSEPLNSNDMSNLKRLVWMMTGNMRYENAWNAGVWYALRSATGRPSPQPFTVEDLPALGEECRRIMKITAAVHSAVTDFEKEAIRKVVRRRGEIEPVLNEMRIKMLELHEQERQGILMLDKLSEHGVKSLINRN
;
A
#
# COMPACT_ATOMS: atom_id res chain seq x y z
N MET A 1 -29.97 -24.32 29.37
CA MET A 1 -29.62 -23.33 28.32
C MET A 1 -28.69 -22.32 28.96
N ILE A 2 -27.38 -22.58 28.95
CA ILE A 2 -26.37 -21.75 29.63
C ILE A 2 -25.77 -20.84 28.55
N MET A 3 -26.08 -19.55 28.60
CA MET A 3 -25.39 -18.55 27.78
C MET A 3 -23.97 -18.41 28.31
N THR A 4 -23.01 -18.91 27.55
CA THR A 4 -21.58 -18.66 27.77
C THR A 4 -21.30 -17.17 27.52
N ALA A 5 -20.87 -16.47 28.57
CA ALA A 5 -20.33 -15.12 28.45
C ALA A 5 -19.13 -15.17 27.50
N LEU A 6 -19.21 -14.43 26.39
CA LEU A 6 -18.07 -14.15 25.52
C LEU A 6 -17.00 -13.48 26.38
N ALA A 7 -15.89 -14.18 26.62
CA ALA A 7 -14.69 -13.57 27.18
C ALA A 7 -14.23 -12.48 26.21
N ILE A 8 -14.43 -11.22 26.61
CA ILE A 8 -13.89 -10.05 25.92
C ILE A 8 -12.37 -10.19 26.01
N GLN A 9 -11.76 -10.70 24.92
CA GLN A 9 -10.31 -10.68 24.76
C GLN A 9 -9.89 -9.21 24.76
N PRO A 10 -8.93 -8.78 25.58
CA PRO A 10 -8.45 -7.41 25.56
C PRO A 10 -7.91 -7.12 24.17
N ILE A 11 -8.46 -6.10 23.51
CA ILE A 11 -7.94 -5.59 22.24
C ILE A 11 -6.50 -5.16 22.53
N THR A 12 -5.52 -5.86 21.95
CA THR A 12 -4.10 -5.54 22.12
C THR A 12 -3.86 -4.12 21.63
N PHE A 13 -3.47 -3.22 22.53
CA PHE A 13 -2.93 -1.92 22.21
C PHE A 13 -1.41 -2.03 22.12
N SER A 14 -0.89 -2.05 20.90
CA SER A 14 0.54 -2.08 20.64
C SER A 14 1.00 -0.68 20.19
N PHE A 15 2.00 -0.13 20.87
CA PHE A 15 2.76 0.97 20.31
C PHE A 15 3.72 0.40 19.25
N HIS A 16 3.44 0.67 17.98
CA HIS A 16 4.34 0.40 16.84
C HIS A 16 4.85 -1.05 16.74
N GLU A 17 3.97 -2.05 16.91
CA GLU A 17 4.27 -3.49 16.65
C GLU A 17 5.48 -4.08 17.41
N ALA A 18 6.15 -3.31 18.27
CA ALA A 18 7.44 -3.65 18.87
C ALA A 18 7.43 -3.62 20.41
N HIS A 19 6.44 -2.98 21.04
CA HIS A 19 6.36 -2.86 22.48
C HIS A 19 5.02 -3.33 23.02
N ASP A 20 5.06 -4.41 23.80
CA ASP A 20 3.90 -4.97 24.48
C ASP A 20 3.60 -4.18 25.75
N VAL A 21 2.50 -3.41 25.74
CA VAL A 21 1.93 -2.81 26.95
C VAL A 21 0.94 -3.80 27.54
N ARG A 22 1.13 -4.20 28.80
CA ARG A 22 0.17 -5.08 29.47
C ARG A 22 -1.15 -4.37 29.71
N ILE A 23 -2.25 -5.03 29.37
CA ILE A 23 -3.62 -4.53 29.51
C ILE A 23 -4.40 -5.40 30.49
N GLN A 24 -5.20 -4.77 31.34
CA GLN A 24 -6.20 -5.43 32.17
C GLN A 24 -7.58 -4.87 31.89
N MET A 25 -8.59 -5.74 31.88
CA MET A 25 -9.99 -5.31 31.81
C MET A 25 -10.49 -5.06 33.23
N ILE A 26 -10.83 -3.81 33.54
CA ILE A 26 -11.39 -3.39 34.83
C ILE A 26 -12.71 -2.69 34.54
N ASP A 27 -13.80 -3.21 35.10
CA ASP A 27 -15.17 -2.73 34.87
C ASP A 27 -15.59 -2.67 33.38
N GLY A 28 -15.04 -3.57 32.57
CA GLY A 28 -15.32 -3.63 31.13
C GLY A 28 -14.48 -2.69 30.27
N GLU A 29 -13.65 -1.84 30.88
CA GLU A 29 -12.77 -0.89 30.18
C GLU A 29 -11.31 -1.39 30.17
N PRO A 30 -10.51 -1.05 29.14
CA PRO A 30 -9.10 -1.39 29.08
C PRO A 30 -8.27 -0.45 29.97
N TRP A 31 -7.41 -1.04 30.79
CA TRP A 31 -6.45 -0.34 31.65
C TRP A 31 -5.04 -0.77 31.30
N PHE A 32 -4.13 0.19 31.23
CA PHE A 32 -2.78 0.02 30.66
C PHE A 32 -1.72 0.06 31.76
N CYS A 33 -0.76 -0.86 31.72
CA CYS A 33 0.31 -0.88 32.71
C CYS A 33 1.21 0.35 32.57
N LEU A 34 1.22 1.20 33.59
CA LEU A 34 1.95 2.47 33.57
C LEU A 34 3.46 2.26 33.45
N LYS A 35 3.98 1.18 34.04
CA LYS A 35 5.41 0.84 33.95
C LYS A 35 5.84 0.62 32.50
N ASP A 36 5.07 -0.19 31.76
CA ASP A 36 5.38 -0.51 30.36
C ASP A 36 5.29 0.75 29.49
N VAL A 37 4.27 1.59 29.71
CA VAL A 37 4.12 2.89 29.03
C VAL A 37 5.31 3.81 29.31
N CYS A 38 5.79 3.86 30.56
CA CYS A 38 6.95 4.66 30.92
C CYS A 38 8.24 4.12 30.31
N GLU A 39 8.38 2.81 30.16
CA GLU A 39 9.52 2.19 29.47
C GLU A 39 9.52 2.55 27.98
N VAL A 40 8.38 2.46 27.29
CA VAL A 40 8.24 2.87 25.88
C VAL A 40 8.56 4.33 25.67
N LEU A 41 8.11 5.19 26.58
CA LEU A 41 8.30 6.64 26.48
C LEU A 41 9.59 7.14 27.17
N ASP A 42 10.43 6.23 27.67
CA ASP A 42 11.66 6.53 28.43
C ASP A 42 11.43 7.60 29.52
N ILE A 43 10.37 7.40 30.30
CA ILE A 43 9.99 8.21 31.46
C ILE A 43 10.58 7.56 32.71
N LYS A 44 11.62 8.19 33.28
CA LYS A 44 12.34 7.64 34.44
C LYS A 44 11.57 7.73 35.77
N ASN A 45 10.79 8.80 35.97
CA ASN A 45 10.14 9.06 37.26
C ASN A 45 8.64 8.73 37.23
N VAL A 46 8.32 7.44 37.32
CA VAL A 46 6.94 6.92 37.30
C VAL A 46 6.12 7.44 38.49
N SER A 47 6.72 7.53 39.68
CA SER A 47 6.02 8.00 40.89
C SER A 47 5.57 9.45 40.76
N GLN A 48 6.46 10.33 40.28
CA GLN A 48 6.11 11.74 40.04
C GLN A 48 5.03 11.87 38.95
N LEU A 49 5.15 11.09 37.87
CA LEU A 49 4.13 11.08 36.82
C LEU A 49 2.76 10.66 37.37
N SER A 50 2.72 9.59 38.18
CA SER A 50 1.47 9.07 38.75
C SER A 50 0.74 10.08 39.63
N ALA A 51 1.49 10.94 40.34
CA ALA A 51 0.92 12.00 41.17
C ALA A 51 0.29 13.16 40.37
N GLN A 52 0.59 13.27 39.06
CA GLN A 52 0.03 14.28 38.17
C GLN A 52 -1.17 13.77 37.34
N LEU A 53 -1.49 12.49 37.47
CA LEU A 53 -2.61 11.86 36.79
C LEU A 53 -3.87 11.94 37.65
N ASP A 54 -5.03 11.75 37.02
CA ASP A 54 -6.30 11.73 37.74
C ASP A 54 -6.38 10.46 38.58
N GLU A 55 -6.51 10.61 39.90
CA GLU A 55 -6.54 9.52 40.87
C GLU A 55 -7.62 8.47 40.55
N LYS A 56 -8.77 8.91 40.00
CA LYS A 56 -9.87 7.99 39.62
C LYS A 56 -9.49 7.03 38.50
N GLY A 57 -8.52 7.42 37.69
CA GLY A 57 -8.01 6.63 36.58
C GLY A 57 -6.73 5.86 36.91
N ILE A 58 -6.44 5.59 38.18
CA ILE A 58 -5.26 4.86 38.65
C ILE A 58 -5.71 3.67 39.51
N CYS A 59 -5.22 2.48 39.18
CA CYS A 59 -5.52 1.26 39.90
C CYS A 59 -4.21 0.52 40.18
N LYS A 60 -4.11 -0.11 41.35
CA LYS A 60 -2.97 -0.95 41.71
C LYS A 60 -3.43 -2.39 41.79
N THR A 61 -2.89 -3.24 40.93
CA THR A 61 -3.27 -4.65 40.87
C THR A 61 -2.04 -5.54 41.02
N TYR A 62 -2.20 -6.67 41.71
CA TYR A 62 -1.17 -7.69 41.77
C TYR A 62 -1.17 -8.51 40.48
N THR A 63 -0.11 -8.35 39.70
CA THR A 63 0.05 -9.02 38.40
C THR A 63 1.17 -10.06 38.50
N PRO A 64 0.96 -11.29 38.01
CA PRO A 64 2.04 -12.26 37.85
C PRO A 64 3.10 -11.71 36.89
N THR A 65 4.34 -11.65 37.34
CA THR A 65 5.51 -11.28 36.52
C THR A 65 6.54 -12.40 36.58
N LYS A 66 7.60 -12.31 35.75
CA LYS A 66 8.74 -13.25 35.81
C LYS A 66 9.41 -13.31 37.18
N GLY A 67 9.30 -12.25 37.99
CA GLY A 67 9.80 -12.18 39.37
C GLY A 67 8.76 -12.50 40.45
N GLY A 68 7.62 -13.10 40.09
CA GLY A 68 6.52 -13.39 41.01
C GLY A 68 5.37 -12.38 40.94
N LYS A 69 4.42 -12.46 41.87
CA LYS A 69 3.29 -11.51 41.97
C LYS A 69 3.80 -10.15 42.43
N GLN A 70 3.74 -9.15 41.56
CA GLN A 70 4.15 -7.78 41.87
C GLN A 70 2.95 -6.85 41.78
N GLN A 71 2.89 -5.87 42.68
CA GLN A 71 1.90 -4.81 42.61
C GLN A 71 2.30 -3.81 41.52
N LEU A 72 1.51 -3.73 40.46
CA LEU A 72 1.73 -2.82 39.34
C LEU A 72 0.66 -1.76 39.29
N VAL A 73 1.02 -0.60 38.76
CA VAL A 73 0.09 0.51 38.53
C VAL A 73 -0.46 0.39 37.12
N TYR A 74 -1.78 0.43 37.02
CA TYR A 74 -2.55 0.49 35.79
C TYR A 74 -3.25 1.85 35.70
N VAL A 75 -3.31 2.39 34.49
CA VAL A 75 -3.96 3.65 34.20
C VAL A 75 -5.08 3.46 33.19
N SER A 76 -6.18 4.18 33.41
CA SER A 76 -7.28 4.27 32.45
C SER A 76 -6.82 4.93 31.13
N GLU A 77 -7.58 4.71 30.06
CA GLU A 77 -7.32 5.28 28.74
C GLU A 77 -7.17 6.82 28.73
N PRO A 78 -8.00 7.61 29.45
CA PRO A 78 -7.77 9.06 29.54
C PRO A 78 -6.43 9.44 30.18
N ASN A 79 -5.99 8.69 31.20
CA ASN A 79 -4.68 8.91 31.82
C ASN A 79 -3.54 8.48 30.88
N LEU A 80 -3.70 7.39 30.13
CA LEU A 80 -2.76 7.00 29.08
C LEU A 80 -2.56 8.14 28.06
N TYR A 81 -3.64 8.70 27.53
CA TYR A 81 -3.56 9.81 26.58
C TYR A 81 -2.88 11.06 27.17
N ARG A 82 -3.14 11.39 28.43
CA ARG A 82 -2.43 12.48 29.13
C ARG A 82 -0.92 12.26 29.18
N VAL A 83 -0.46 11.02 29.34
CA VAL A 83 0.97 10.69 29.31
C VAL A 83 1.52 10.83 27.90
N ILE A 84 0.85 10.25 26.90
CA ILE A 84 1.32 10.27 25.51
C ILE A 84 1.43 11.71 24.97
N PHE A 85 0.40 12.53 25.18
CA PHE A 85 0.37 13.92 24.67
C PHE A 85 1.39 14.85 25.33
N ARG A 86 2.01 14.45 26.45
CA ARG A 86 3.09 15.21 27.12
C ARG A 86 4.49 14.74 26.70
N SER A 87 4.61 13.62 25.98
CA SER A 87 5.89 13.06 25.59
C SER A 87 6.37 13.63 24.25
N ASN A 88 7.68 13.87 24.16
CA ASN A 88 8.36 14.32 22.94
C ASN A 88 9.05 13.16 22.18
N LYS A 89 8.87 11.92 22.63
CA LYS A 89 9.51 10.75 22.03
C LYS A 89 8.93 10.43 20.64
N PRO A 90 9.73 9.87 19.71
CA PRO A 90 9.28 9.54 18.36
C PRO A 90 8.01 8.67 18.33
N GLU A 91 7.89 7.73 19.27
CA GLU A 91 6.74 6.82 19.41
C GLU A 91 5.48 7.59 19.83
N ALA A 92 5.63 8.55 20.74
CA ALA A 92 4.52 9.43 21.13
C ALA A 92 4.14 10.37 19.99
N LYS A 93 5.13 10.98 19.31
CA LYS A 93 4.87 11.91 18.20
C LYS A 93 4.10 11.26 17.05
N GLN A 94 4.44 10.03 16.68
CA GLN A 94 3.70 9.30 15.63
C GLN A 94 2.22 9.11 15.99
N PHE A 95 1.94 8.71 17.23
CA PHE A 95 0.55 8.62 17.71
C PHE A 95 -0.13 10.00 17.73
N GLN A 96 0.57 11.04 18.21
CA GLN A 96 0.06 12.41 18.24
C GLN A 96 -0.28 12.93 16.84
N ASP A 97 0.62 12.74 15.88
CA ASP A 97 0.46 13.18 14.50
C ASP A 97 -0.75 12.50 13.85
N TRP A 98 -0.90 11.19 14.05
CA TRP A 98 -2.09 10.47 13.58
C TRP A 98 -3.38 11.03 14.22
N VAL A 99 -3.39 11.25 15.55
CA VAL A 99 -4.57 11.80 16.22
C VAL A 99 -4.88 13.23 15.75
N PHE A 100 -3.87 14.08 15.61
CA PHE A 100 -4.03 15.50 15.31
C PHE A 100 -4.33 15.78 13.83
N ASN A 101 -3.80 14.98 12.91
CA ASN A 101 -3.96 15.20 11.48
C ASN A 101 -5.12 14.38 10.89
N ASP A 102 -5.39 13.18 11.42
CA ASP A 102 -6.42 12.28 10.88
C ASP A 102 -7.65 12.22 11.78
N VAL A 103 -7.48 11.83 13.05
CA VAL A 103 -8.61 11.50 13.94
C VAL A 103 -9.44 12.73 14.31
N LEU A 104 -8.81 13.73 14.94
CA LEU A 104 -9.53 14.92 15.42
C LEU A 104 -10.10 15.75 14.25
N PRO A 105 -9.39 15.95 13.12
CA PRO A 105 -9.97 16.65 11.99
C PRO A 105 -11.16 15.88 11.38
N ALA A 106 -11.11 14.55 11.30
CA ALA A 106 -12.23 13.74 10.83
C ALA A 106 -13.45 13.88 11.75
N ILE A 107 -13.26 13.77 13.07
CA ILE A 107 -14.35 13.96 14.06
C ILE A 107 -14.93 15.37 13.95
N ARG A 108 -14.08 16.41 13.90
CA ARG A 108 -14.55 17.80 13.79
C ARG A 108 -15.36 18.03 12.51
N LYS A 109 -14.94 17.44 11.39
CA LYS A 109 -15.61 17.62 10.08
C LYS A 109 -16.90 16.80 9.96
N THR A 110 -16.93 15.59 10.51
CA THR A 110 -18.00 14.61 10.21
C THR A 110 -18.82 14.17 11.42
N GLY A 111 -18.43 14.57 12.62
CA GLY A 111 -19.03 14.14 13.89
C GLY A 111 -18.62 12.73 14.34
N ARG A 112 -17.80 12.02 13.57
CA ARG A 112 -17.34 10.65 13.89
C ARG A 112 -15.94 10.37 13.34
N TYR A 113 -15.25 9.40 13.91
CA TYR A 113 -14.08 8.78 13.31
C TYR A 113 -14.47 7.39 12.83
N GLN A 114 -14.30 7.14 11.53
CA GLN A 114 -14.50 5.81 10.95
C GLN A 114 -13.18 5.42 10.32
N LYS A 115 -12.57 4.34 10.83
CA LYS A 115 -11.45 3.69 10.12
C LYS A 115 -11.98 3.38 8.72
N GLN A 116 -11.37 3.95 7.69
CA GLN A 116 -11.83 3.75 6.32
C GLN A 116 -12.02 2.24 6.11
N PRO A 117 -13.19 1.80 5.58
CA PRO A 117 -13.34 0.38 5.25
C PRO A 117 -12.20 -0.01 4.32
N PRO A 118 -11.68 -1.25 4.40
CA PRO A 118 -10.72 -1.73 3.42
C PRO A 118 -11.29 -1.42 2.03
N SER A 119 -10.56 -0.61 1.29
CA SER A 119 -10.90 -0.13 -0.05
C SER A 119 -11.55 -1.24 -0.86
N GLU A 120 -12.73 -0.97 -1.45
CA GLU A 120 -13.52 -1.95 -2.19
C GLU A 120 -12.61 -2.70 -3.20
N PRO A 121 -12.58 -4.05 -3.19
CA PRO A 121 -11.80 -4.79 -4.16
C PRO A 121 -12.35 -4.57 -5.57
N LEU A 122 -11.48 -4.66 -6.58
CA LEU A 122 -11.91 -4.60 -7.97
C LEU A 122 -12.91 -5.72 -8.27
N ASN A 123 -13.99 -5.38 -8.97
CA ASN A 123 -15.01 -6.36 -9.33
C ASN A 123 -14.56 -7.23 -10.52
N SER A 124 -15.39 -8.20 -10.90
CA SER A 124 -15.07 -9.11 -12.01
C SER A 124 -14.92 -8.42 -13.36
N ASN A 125 -15.65 -7.31 -13.59
CA ASN A 125 -15.60 -6.55 -14.83
C ASN A 125 -14.30 -5.75 -14.92
N ASP A 126 -13.93 -5.06 -13.84
CA ASP A 126 -12.66 -4.34 -13.70
C ASP A 126 -11.48 -5.28 -13.96
N MET A 127 -11.49 -6.46 -13.32
CA MET A 127 -10.47 -7.47 -13.49
C MET A 127 -10.41 -8.03 -14.92
N SER A 128 -11.56 -8.19 -15.58
CA SER A 128 -11.64 -8.65 -16.97
C SER A 128 -11.09 -7.61 -17.95
N ASN A 129 -11.41 -6.34 -17.74
CA ASN A 129 -10.85 -5.22 -18.49
C ASN A 129 -9.33 -5.14 -18.32
N LEU A 130 -8.84 -5.27 -17.09
CA LEU A 130 -7.40 -5.28 -16.81
C LEU A 130 -6.70 -6.46 -17.50
N LYS A 131 -7.26 -7.67 -17.41
CA LYS A 131 -6.73 -8.85 -18.12
C LYS A 131 -6.70 -8.65 -19.63
N ARG A 132 -7.72 -8.01 -20.21
CA ARG A 132 -7.76 -7.68 -21.64
C ARG A 132 -6.65 -6.71 -22.02
N LEU A 133 -6.40 -5.68 -21.22
CA LEU A 133 -5.29 -4.74 -21.45
C LEU A 133 -3.94 -5.46 -21.39
N VAL A 134 -3.73 -6.32 -20.40
CA VAL A 134 -2.51 -7.17 -20.31
C VAL A 134 -2.37 -8.04 -21.54
N TRP A 135 -3.44 -8.70 -22.00
CA TRP A 135 -3.39 -9.50 -23.21
C TRP A 135 -3.05 -8.66 -24.46
N MET A 136 -3.59 -7.45 -24.60
CA MET A 136 -3.23 -6.55 -25.70
C MET A 136 -1.74 -6.15 -25.68
N MET A 137 -1.14 -6.04 -24.50
CA MET A 137 0.29 -5.74 -24.34
C MET A 137 1.19 -6.93 -24.70
N THR A 138 0.77 -8.16 -24.38
CA THR A 138 1.65 -9.33 -24.40
C THR A 138 1.37 -10.34 -25.50
N GLY A 139 0.15 -10.37 -26.07
CA GLY A 139 -0.33 -11.46 -26.93
C GLY A 139 0.43 -11.65 -28.25
N ASN A 140 1.11 -10.61 -28.73
CA ASN A 140 1.93 -10.68 -29.95
C ASN A 140 3.42 -10.92 -29.66
N MET A 141 3.81 -11.10 -28.40
CA MET A 141 5.21 -11.29 -28.02
C MET A 141 5.58 -12.78 -28.04
N ARG A 142 6.76 -13.10 -28.59
CA ARG A 142 7.28 -14.47 -28.67
C ARG A 142 7.37 -15.19 -27.31
N TYR A 143 7.64 -14.43 -26.24
CA TYR A 143 7.75 -14.94 -24.88
C TYR A 143 6.56 -14.50 -24.02
N GLU A 144 5.33 -14.75 -24.51
CA GLU A 144 4.08 -14.26 -23.90
C GLU A 144 4.02 -14.48 -22.39
N ASN A 145 4.33 -15.69 -21.90
CA ASN A 145 4.26 -16.00 -20.47
C ASN A 145 5.21 -15.15 -19.61
N ALA A 146 6.42 -14.90 -20.09
CA ALA A 146 7.41 -14.07 -19.38
C ALA A 146 6.99 -12.59 -19.37
N TRP A 147 6.48 -12.12 -20.51
CA TRP A 147 5.90 -10.78 -20.60
C TRP A 147 4.69 -10.63 -19.67
N ASN A 148 3.78 -11.60 -19.64
CA ASN A 148 2.60 -11.59 -18.78
C ASN A 148 2.99 -11.50 -17.30
N ALA A 149 3.93 -12.35 -16.87
CA ALA A 149 4.46 -12.31 -15.50
C ALA A 149 5.12 -10.96 -15.19
N GLY A 150 5.91 -10.42 -16.12
CA GLY A 150 6.55 -9.11 -15.96
C GLY A 150 5.56 -7.96 -15.84
N VAL A 151 4.49 -7.95 -16.64
CA VAL A 151 3.43 -6.93 -16.57
C VAL A 151 2.69 -7.01 -15.24
N TRP A 152 2.31 -8.20 -14.78
CA TRP A 152 1.68 -8.34 -13.46
C TRP A 152 2.59 -7.90 -12.33
N TYR A 153 3.88 -8.22 -12.39
CA TYR A 153 4.86 -7.75 -11.42
C TYR A 153 4.93 -6.22 -11.39
N ALA A 154 4.99 -5.58 -12.55
CA ALA A 154 5.04 -4.12 -12.67
C ALA A 154 3.79 -3.44 -12.11
N LEU A 155 2.59 -3.95 -12.44
CA LEU A 155 1.32 -3.45 -11.89
C LEU A 155 1.29 -3.58 -10.36
N ARG A 156 1.75 -4.70 -9.82
CA ARG A 156 1.81 -4.96 -8.37
C ARG A 156 2.78 -4.02 -7.65
N SER A 157 3.93 -3.75 -8.29
CA SER A 157 4.93 -2.80 -7.81
C SER A 157 4.37 -1.38 -7.77
N ALA A 158 3.70 -0.95 -8.84
CA ALA A 158 3.11 0.38 -8.96
C ALA A 158 2.02 0.66 -7.91
N THR A 159 1.25 -0.36 -7.51
CA THR A 159 0.20 -0.20 -6.49
C THR A 159 0.68 -0.52 -5.06
N GLY A 160 1.91 -1.00 -4.88
CA GLY A 160 2.42 -1.45 -3.58
C GLY A 160 1.67 -2.65 -2.98
N ARG A 161 0.94 -3.43 -3.79
CA ARG A 161 0.10 -4.56 -3.31
C ARG A 161 0.70 -5.89 -3.71
N PRO A 162 1.48 -6.59 -2.85
CA PRO A 162 2.03 -7.88 -3.20
C PRO A 162 0.94 -8.96 -3.33
N SER A 163 1.19 -9.97 -4.16
CA SER A 163 0.35 -11.18 -4.19
C SER A 163 0.36 -11.86 -2.82
N PRO A 164 -0.78 -12.33 -2.27
CA PRO A 164 -2.08 -12.57 -2.91
C PRO A 164 -3.13 -11.46 -2.68
N GLN A 165 -2.75 -10.27 -2.22
CA GLN A 165 -3.72 -9.21 -1.91
C GLN A 165 -4.51 -8.80 -3.16
N PRO A 166 -5.84 -8.57 -3.10
CA PRO A 166 -6.58 -8.08 -4.26
C PRO A 166 -6.24 -6.61 -4.55
N PHE A 167 -6.32 -6.24 -5.83
CA PHE A 167 -6.41 -4.83 -6.22
C PHE A 167 -7.76 -4.26 -5.82
N THR A 168 -7.81 -2.95 -5.66
CA THR A 168 -8.92 -2.18 -5.12
C THR A 168 -9.19 -0.94 -5.95
N VAL A 169 -10.31 -0.28 -5.70
CA VAL A 169 -10.73 0.92 -6.44
C VAL A 169 -9.71 2.06 -6.31
N GLU A 170 -9.00 2.15 -5.18
CA GLU A 170 -7.95 3.16 -4.95
C GLU A 170 -6.72 2.95 -5.85
N ASP A 171 -6.50 1.72 -6.32
CA ASP A 171 -5.37 1.40 -7.18
C ASP A 171 -5.62 1.77 -8.65
N LEU A 172 -6.86 2.06 -9.05
CA LEU A 172 -7.24 2.31 -10.45
C LEU A 172 -6.40 3.40 -11.15
N PRO A 173 -6.09 4.55 -10.53
CA PRO A 173 -5.24 5.55 -11.15
C PRO A 173 -3.83 5.03 -11.43
N ALA A 174 -3.22 4.36 -10.45
CA ALA A 174 -1.87 3.81 -10.56
C ALA A 174 -1.80 2.65 -11.59
N LEU A 175 -2.79 1.76 -11.57
CA LEU A 175 -2.93 0.70 -12.58
C LEU A 175 -3.08 1.29 -13.98
N GLY A 176 -3.91 2.32 -14.13
CA GLY A 176 -4.12 3.00 -15.39
C GLY A 176 -2.85 3.67 -15.92
N GLU A 177 -2.10 4.37 -15.07
CA GLU A 177 -0.83 4.99 -15.44
C GLU A 177 0.21 3.94 -15.87
N GLU A 178 0.36 2.88 -15.09
CA GLU A 178 1.32 1.82 -15.39
C GLU A 178 0.93 1.03 -16.66
N CYS A 179 -0.36 0.76 -16.87
CA CYS A 179 -0.85 0.20 -18.13
C CYS A 179 -0.48 1.10 -19.33
N ARG A 180 -0.67 2.43 -19.22
CA ARG A 180 -0.28 3.34 -20.32
C ARG A 180 1.23 3.27 -20.60
N ARG A 181 2.04 3.29 -19.54
CA ARG A 181 3.50 3.22 -19.64
C ARG A 181 3.95 1.95 -20.37
N ILE A 182 3.42 0.80 -19.95
CA ILE A 182 3.77 -0.49 -20.55
C ILE A 182 3.26 -0.57 -22.00
N MET A 183 2.01 -0.18 -22.26
CA MET A 183 1.43 -0.22 -23.61
C MET A 183 2.24 0.60 -24.62
N LYS A 184 2.70 1.79 -24.21
CA LYS A 184 3.59 2.65 -24.99
C LYS A 184 4.85 1.91 -25.43
N ILE A 185 5.55 1.29 -24.48
CA ILE A 185 6.78 0.52 -24.74
C ILE A 185 6.48 -0.66 -25.66
N THR A 186 5.45 -1.45 -25.37
CA THR A 186 5.13 -2.66 -26.15
C THR A 186 4.73 -2.32 -27.59
N ALA A 187 4.01 -1.22 -27.80
CA ALA A 187 3.60 -0.78 -29.14
C ALA A 187 4.80 -0.34 -29.98
N ALA A 188 5.73 0.43 -29.39
CA ALA A 188 6.97 0.84 -30.06
C ALA A 188 7.82 -0.37 -30.48
N VAL A 189 8.01 -1.33 -29.58
CA VAL A 189 8.74 -2.56 -29.87
C VAL A 189 8.08 -3.34 -31.01
N HIS A 190 6.76 -3.52 -30.96
CA HIS A 190 6.03 -4.24 -32.00
C HIS A 190 6.15 -3.58 -33.38
N SER A 191 6.01 -2.25 -33.44
CA SER A 191 6.19 -1.49 -34.68
C SER A 191 7.60 -1.66 -35.23
N ALA A 192 8.63 -1.56 -34.38
CA ALA A 192 10.01 -1.66 -34.82
C ALA A 192 10.37 -3.05 -35.35
N VAL A 193 9.90 -4.11 -34.70
CA VAL A 193 10.08 -5.50 -35.18
C VAL A 193 9.36 -5.72 -36.51
N THR A 194 8.11 -5.26 -36.62
CA THR A 194 7.31 -5.40 -37.84
C THR A 194 7.97 -4.70 -39.03
N ASP A 195 8.51 -3.51 -38.82
CA ASP A 195 9.15 -2.75 -39.89
C ASP A 195 10.50 -3.36 -40.28
N PHE A 196 11.27 -3.88 -39.31
CA PHE A 196 12.49 -4.63 -39.59
C PHE A 196 12.20 -5.88 -40.45
N GLU A 197 11.20 -6.67 -40.09
CA GLU A 197 10.81 -7.87 -40.85
C GLU A 197 10.43 -7.51 -42.30
N LYS A 198 9.65 -6.43 -42.49
CA LYS A 198 9.28 -5.94 -43.83
C LYS A 198 10.50 -5.53 -44.66
N GLU A 199 11.43 -4.78 -44.09
CA GLU A 199 12.63 -4.32 -44.80
C GLU A 199 13.60 -5.48 -45.11
N ALA A 200 13.77 -6.42 -44.17
CA ALA A 200 14.58 -7.61 -44.40
C ALA A 200 14.04 -8.44 -45.57
N ILE A 201 12.72 -8.66 -45.63
CA ILE A 201 12.09 -9.36 -46.76
C ILE A 201 12.29 -8.58 -48.07
N ARG A 202 12.08 -7.27 -48.05
CA ARG A 202 12.10 -6.44 -49.26
C ARG A 202 13.51 -6.26 -49.84
N LYS A 203 14.48 -5.91 -49.00
CA LYS A 203 15.84 -5.51 -49.42
C LYS A 203 16.82 -6.68 -49.43
N VAL A 204 16.73 -7.60 -48.48
CA VAL A 204 17.68 -8.73 -48.34
C VAL A 204 17.16 -9.95 -49.08
N VAL A 205 15.97 -10.44 -48.75
CA VAL A 205 15.46 -11.70 -49.31
C VAL A 205 15.09 -11.56 -50.79
N ARG A 206 14.26 -10.58 -51.15
CA ARG A 206 13.76 -10.40 -52.53
C ARG A 206 14.80 -9.84 -53.49
N ARG A 207 15.65 -8.93 -53.03
CA ARG A 207 16.66 -8.23 -53.87
C ARG A 207 18.07 -8.77 -53.70
N ARG A 208 18.29 -9.76 -52.83
CA ARG A 208 19.61 -10.31 -52.48
C ARG A 208 20.62 -9.26 -52.03
N GLY A 209 20.15 -8.19 -51.40
CA GLY A 209 21.00 -7.15 -50.83
C GLY A 209 21.64 -7.57 -49.51
N GLU A 210 22.59 -6.78 -49.03
CA GLU A 210 23.22 -6.99 -47.72
C GLU A 210 22.27 -6.61 -46.57
N ILE A 211 22.45 -7.26 -45.42
CA ILE A 211 21.65 -7.02 -44.20
C ILE A 211 22.08 -5.77 -43.43
N GLU A 212 23.34 -5.36 -43.58
CA GLU A 212 23.96 -4.26 -42.82
C GLU A 212 23.18 -2.93 -42.90
N PRO A 213 22.69 -2.48 -44.08
CA PRO A 213 21.90 -1.25 -44.17
C PRO A 213 20.58 -1.35 -43.39
N VAL A 214 19.94 -2.51 -43.41
CA VAL A 214 18.65 -2.74 -42.71
C VAL A 214 18.85 -2.74 -41.19
N LEU A 215 19.96 -3.30 -40.71
CA LEU A 215 20.32 -3.27 -39.28
C LEU A 215 20.61 -1.85 -38.81
N ASN A 216 21.31 -1.05 -39.62
CA ASN A 216 21.58 0.35 -39.30
C ASN A 216 20.30 1.19 -39.29
N GLU A 217 19.38 1.00 -40.25
CA GLU A 217 18.06 1.63 -40.25
C GLU A 217 17.27 1.29 -38.97
N MET A 218 17.28 0.02 -38.55
CA MET A 218 16.62 -0.41 -37.31
C MET A 218 17.26 0.24 -36.08
N ARG A 219 18.59 0.32 -36.00
CA ARG A 219 19.30 0.97 -34.89
C ARG A 219 18.92 2.44 -34.77
N ILE A 220 18.89 3.18 -35.88
CA ILE A 220 18.49 4.60 -35.90
C ILE A 220 17.05 4.73 -35.42
N LYS A 221 16.14 3.90 -35.92
CA LYS A 221 14.73 3.92 -35.53
C LYS A 221 14.51 3.62 -34.04
N MET A 222 15.30 2.70 -33.47
CA MET A 222 15.26 2.42 -32.03
C MET A 222 15.74 3.63 -31.20
N LEU A 223 16.77 4.34 -31.67
CA LEU A 223 17.23 5.59 -31.02
C LEU A 223 16.17 6.70 -31.08
N GLU A 224 15.51 6.85 -32.24
CA GLU A 224 14.41 7.81 -32.40
C GLU A 224 13.22 7.48 -31.48
N LEU A 225 12.84 6.20 -31.37
CA LEU A 225 11.79 5.76 -30.45
C LEU A 225 12.14 6.05 -28.99
N HIS A 226 13.39 5.84 -28.59
CA HIS A 226 13.85 6.16 -27.25
C HIS A 226 13.78 7.68 -26.98
N GLU A 227 14.21 8.51 -27.93
CA GLU A 227 14.13 9.97 -27.79
C GLU A 227 12.66 10.45 -27.74
N GLN A 228 11.76 9.84 -28.53
CA GLN A 228 10.32 10.12 -28.47
C GLN A 228 9.69 9.74 -27.13
N GLU A 229 10.10 8.61 -26.54
CA GLU A 229 9.71 8.22 -25.18
C GLU A 229 10.18 9.26 -24.16
N ARG A 230 11.45 9.65 -24.24
CA ARG A 230 12.05 10.66 -23.34
C ARG A 230 11.35 12.02 -23.43
N GLN A 231 10.92 12.40 -24.63
CA GLN A 231 10.17 13.63 -24.88
C GLN A 231 8.66 13.50 -24.60
N GLY A 232 8.19 12.29 -24.24
CA GLY A 232 6.77 12.02 -23.96
C GLY A 232 5.86 12.01 -25.20
N ILE A 233 6.44 12.03 -26.41
CA ILE A 233 5.73 12.13 -27.69
C ILE A 233 5.10 10.80 -28.11
N LEU A 234 5.55 9.68 -27.53
CA LEU A 234 5.01 8.37 -27.85
C LEU A 234 3.52 8.28 -27.46
N MET A 235 2.67 8.27 -28.48
CA MET A 235 1.21 8.27 -28.34
C MET A 235 0.66 6.84 -28.35
N LEU A 236 -0.35 6.61 -27.51
CA LEU A 236 -1.16 5.40 -27.58
C LEU A 236 -2.19 5.53 -28.71
N ASP A 237 -2.53 4.40 -29.33
CA ASP A 237 -3.66 4.38 -30.25
C ASP A 237 -4.98 4.66 -29.50
N LYS A 238 -5.99 5.13 -30.23
CA LYS A 238 -7.27 5.55 -29.63
C LYS A 238 -7.99 4.39 -28.92
N LEU A 239 -7.81 3.16 -29.40
CA LEU A 239 -8.46 1.97 -28.87
C LEU A 239 -7.88 1.59 -27.50
N SER A 240 -6.56 1.61 -27.38
CA SER A 240 -5.83 1.37 -26.13
C SER A 240 -6.13 2.44 -25.10
N GLU A 241 -6.11 3.70 -25.51
CA GLU A 241 -6.43 4.83 -24.64
C GLU A 241 -7.87 4.75 -24.12
N HIS A 242 -8.82 4.34 -24.97
CA HIS A 242 -10.19 4.09 -24.55
C HIS A 242 -10.29 2.94 -23.55
N GLY A 243 -9.58 1.83 -23.78
CA GLY A 243 -9.54 0.69 -22.86
C GLY A 243 -9.04 1.08 -21.47
N VAL A 244 -7.96 1.86 -21.39
CA VAL A 244 -7.43 2.35 -20.11
C VAL A 244 -8.41 3.33 -19.44
N LYS A 245 -9.03 4.24 -20.21
CA LYS A 245 -10.05 5.16 -19.67
C LYS A 245 -11.27 4.41 -19.14
N SER A 246 -11.69 3.34 -19.81
CA SER A 246 -12.78 2.47 -19.36
C SER A 246 -12.47 1.79 -18.04
N LEU A 247 -11.21 1.37 -17.82
CA LEU A 247 -10.77 0.79 -16.55
C LEU A 247 -10.83 1.83 -15.43
N ILE A 248 -10.34 3.05 -15.67
CA ILE A 248 -10.28 4.11 -14.66
C ILE A 248 -11.69 4.62 -14.30
N ASN A 249 -12.56 4.79 -15.30
CA ASN A 249 -13.87 5.44 -15.11
C ASN A 249 -15.00 4.48 -14.67
N ARG A 250 -14.73 3.18 -14.47
CA ARG A 250 -15.70 2.17 -14.00
C ARG A 250 -17.09 2.24 -14.69
N ASN A 251 -17.12 2.40 -16.01
CA ASN A 251 -18.39 2.32 -16.78
C ASN A 251 -18.86 0.87 -16.95
#